data_AF-A0A653XSI5-F1
#
_entry.id   AF-A0A653XSI5-F1
#
_cell.length_a   1.000
_cell.length_b   1.000
_cell.length_c   1.000
_cell.angle_alpha   90.00
_cell.angle_beta   90.00
_cell.angle_gamma   90.00
#
_symmetry.space_group_name_H-M   'P 1'
#
loop_
_entity.id
_entity.type
_entity.pdbx_description
1 polymer ?
#
loop_
_entity_poly.entity_id
_entity_poly.type
_entity_poly.pdbx_seq_one_letter_code
_entity_poly.pdbx_strand_id
1 'polypeptide(L)'
;MKKVFAIALLAGVASLGACNSSPREQAADNIEANAEAVADNLEDAADNVSNDAAEDRLENKADAVRDLGDKKADDMRTHDADTNLKNGI
;
A
#
# COMPACT_ATOMS: atom_id res chain seq x y z
N MET A 1 -13.28 22.91 0.25
CA MET A 1 -11.91 23.48 0.34
C MET A 1 -10.98 22.39 -0.17
N LYS A 2 -10.33 22.63 -1.31
CA LYS A 2 -9.46 21.68 -2.00
C LYS A 2 -8.24 21.37 -1.13
N LYS A 3 -8.31 20.31 -0.34
CA LYS A 3 -7.18 19.78 0.42
C LYS A 3 -7.09 18.28 0.15
N VAL A 4 -6.87 17.93 -1.12
CA VAL A 4 -6.25 16.66 -1.49
C VAL A 4 -4.84 16.69 -0.92
N PHE A 5 -4.75 16.34 0.37
CA PHE A 5 -3.51 15.91 1.00
C PHE A 5 -3.26 14.48 0.52
N ALA A 6 -2.96 14.32 -0.78
CA ALA A 6 -2.32 13.12 -1.27
C ALA A 6 -0.88 13.16 -0.75
N ILE A 7 -0.70 12.74 0.51
CA ILE A 7 0.61 12.51 1.09
C ILE A 7 1.12 11.22 0.46
N ALA A 8 1.63 11.37 -0.78
CA ALA A 8 2.41 10.36 -1.47
C ALA A 8 3.80 10.31 -0.82
N LEU A 9 3.90 9.73 0.37
CA LEU A 9 5.17 9.50 1.04
C LEU A 9 5.09 8.21 1.85
N LEU A 10 5.67 7.13 1.32
CA LEU A 10 6.70 6.33 2.01
C LEU A 10 7.20 5.06 1.29
N ALA A 11 7.04 4.91 -0.03
CA ALA A 11 7.63 3.80 -0.79
C ALA A 11 9.17 3.91 -1.01
N GLY A 12 9.92 4.50 -0.07
CA GLY A 12 11.30 4.96 -0.34
C GLY A 12 12.33 4.81 0.77
N VAL A 13 12.05 4.14 1.89
CA VAL A 13 13.04 4.03 2.99
C VAL A 13 13.81 2.70 2.98
N ALA A 14 13.41 1.72 2.17
CA ALA A 14 14.19 0.47 2.03
C ALA A 14 15.43 0.61 1.12
N SER A 15 15.53 1.68 0.32
CA SER A 15 16.47 1.75 -0.80
C SER A 15 17.84 2.41 -0.52
N LEU A 16 18.19 2.73 0.72
CA LEU A 16 19.50 3.35 1.02
C LEU A 16 20.51 2.40 1.69
N GLY A 17 20.19 1.12 1.90
CA GLY A 17 21.06 0.18 2.62
C GLY A 17 21.55 -1.06 1.87
N ALA A 18 20.73 -1.69 1.03
CA ALA A 18 21.11 -2.96 0.42
C ALA A 18 20.37 -3.23 -0.89
N CYS A 19 21.08 -3.18 -2.02
CA CYS A 19 20.65 -3.74 -3.30
C CYS A 19 20.58 -5.28 -3.22
N ASN A 20 19.63 -5.83 -2.46
CA ASN A 20 19.28 -7.24 -2.48
C ASN A 20 17.76 -7.35 -2.48
N SER A 21 17.14 -6.93 -3.60
CA SER A 21 15.71 -7.06 -3.93
C SER A 21 15.27 -8.53 -3.83
N SER A 22 15.11 -9.00 -2.61
CA SER A 22 14.75 -10.38 -2.34
C SER A 22 13.38 -10.65 -2.98
N PRO A 23 13.06 -11.91 -3.35
CA PRO A 23 11.73 -12.24 -3.84
C PRO A 23 10.60 -11.75 -2.91
N ARG A 24 10.91 -11.63 -1.61
CA ARG A 24 10.01 -11.10 -0.59
C ARG A 24 9.80 -9.58 -0.70
N GLU A 25 10.87 -8.81 -0.90
CA GLU A 25 10.73 -7.37 -1.16
C GLU A 25 9.96 -7.13 -2.44
N GLN A 26 10.25 -7.87 -3.52
CA GLN A 26 9.46 -7.77 -4.76
C GLN A 26 7.99 -8.15 -4.56
N ALA A 27 7.70 -9.16 -3.72
CA ALA A 27 6.32 -9.52 -3.41
C ALA A 27 5.60 -8.42 -2.61
N ALA A 28 6.28 -7.80 -1.64
CA ALA A 28 5.75 -6.68 -0.88
C ALA A 28 5.51 -5.45 -1.77
N ASP A 29 6.48 -5.11 -2.62
CA ASP A 29 6.37 -3.99 -3.56
C ASP A 29 5.24 -4.21 -4.56
N ASN A 30 5.04 -5.45 -5.03
CA ASN A 30 3.91 -5.79 -5.91
C ASN A 30 2.56 -5.64 -5.19
N ILE A 31 2.47 -5.95 -3.89
CA ILE A 31 1.25 -5.77 -3.10
C ILE A 31 0.93 -4.28 -2.95
N GLU A 32 1.94 -3.49 -2.59
CA GLU A 32 1.84 -2.03 -2.44
C GLU A 32 1.41 -1.38 -3.77
N ALA A 33 2.08 -1.73 -4.87
CA ALA A 33 1.74 -1.22 -6.20
C ALA A 33 0.31 -1.61 -6.66
N ASN A 34 -0.17 -2.81 -6.29
CA ASN A 34 -1.55 -3.21 -6.62
C ASN A 34 -2.57 -2.43 -5.79
N ALA A 35 -2.30 -2.25 -4.50
CA ALA A 35 -3.15 -1.46 -3.61
C ALA A 35 -3.21 0.00 -4.08
N GLU A 36 -2.07 0.58 -4.43
CA GLU A 36 -1.99 1.95 -4.97
C GLU A 36 -2.81 2.07 -6.25
N ALA A 37 -2.64 1.16 -7.21
CA ALA A 37 -3.43 1.21 -8.45
C ALA A 37 -4.94 1.13 -8.19
N VAL A 38 -5.39 0.36 -7.19
CA VAL A 38 -6.81 0.30 -6.83
C VAL A 38 -7.27 1.58 -6.12
N ALA A 39 -6.44 2.13 -5.23
CA ALA A 39 -6.71 3.38 -4.55
C ALA A 39 -6.81 4.56 -5.53
N ASP A 40 -5.88 4.67 -6.47
CA ASP A 40 -5.89 5.69 -7.52
C ASP A 40 -7.17 5.63 -8.36
N ASN A 41 -7.62 4.42 -8.72
CA ASN A 41 -8.90 4.27 -9.44
C ASN A 41 -10.12 4.72 -8.62
N LEU A 42 -10.06 4.60 -7.28
CA LEU A 42 -11.12 5.08 -6.39
C LEU A 42 -11.09 6.60 -6.23
N GLU A 43 -9.89 7.19 -6.19
CA GLU A 43 -9.72 8.66 -6.18
C GLU A 43 -10.13 9.28 -7.51
N ASP A 44 -9.74 8.71 -8.64
CA ASP A 44 -10.19 9.15 -9.96
C ASP A 44 -11.73 9.06 -10.09
N ALA A 45 -12.35 8.07 -9.45
CA ALA A 45 -13.80 7.97 -9.37
C ALA A 45 -14.40 9.03 -8.43
N ALA A 46 -13.71 9.36 -7.32
CA ALA A 46 -14.10 10.42 -6.39
C ALA A 46 -14.08 11.79 -7.08
N ASP A 47 -13.01 12.09 -7.83
CA ASP A 47 -12.86 13.34 -8.58
C ASP A 47 -13.94 13.54 -9.65
N ASN A 48 -14.51 12.44 -10.16
CA ASN A 48 -15.57 12.48 -11.18
C ASN A 48 -16.99 12.58 -10.61
N VAL A 49 -17.20 12.42 -9.30
CA VAL A 49 -18.53 12.58 -8.70
C VAL A 49 -18.78 14.03 -8.28
N SER A 50 -19.96 14.56 -8.62
CA SER A 50 -20.34 15.93 -8.22
C SER A 50 -21.02 15.98 -6.84
N ASN A 51 -20.81 14.97 -6.00
CA ASN A 51 -21.46 14.83 -4.70
C ASN A 51 -20.41 14.59 -3.61
N ASP A 52 -20.22 15.59 -2.75
CA ASP A 52 -19.23 15.58 -1.68
C ASP A 52 -19.34 14.34 -0.78
N ALA A 53 -20.55 13.89 -0.43
CA ALA A 53 -20.72 12.71 0.41
C ALA A 53 -20.37 11.39 -0.30
N ALA A 54 -20.42 11.37 -1.64
CA ALA A 54 -19.98 10.24 -2.44
C ALA A 54 -18.47 10.27 -2.66
N GLU A 55 -17.90 11.47 -2.87
CA GLU A 55 -16.47 11.74 -2.95
C GLU A 55 -15.78 11.26 -1.67
N ASP A 56 -16.21 11.75 -0.50
CA ASP A 56 -15.68 11.35 0.81
C ASP A 56 -15.70 9.82 1.00
N ARG A 57 -16.76 9.14 0.53
CA ARG A 57 -16.87 7.68 0.67
C ARG A 57 -15.91 6.92 -0.23
N LEU A 58 -15.58 7.48 -1.39
CA LEU A 58 -14.63 6.89 -2.33
C LEU A 58 -13.19 7.13 -1.86
N GLU A 59 -12.88 8.34 -1.40
CA GLU A 59 -11.60 8.68 -0.77
C GLU A 59 -11.33 7.81 0.47
N ASN A 60 -12.29 7.70 1.40
CA ASN A 60 -12.15 6.83 2.57
C ASN A 60 -11.92 5.35 2.20
N LYS A 61 -12.42 4.89 1.04
CA LYS A 61 -12.13 3.54 0.54
C LYS A 61 -10.74 3.44 -0.06
N ALA A 62 -10.30 4.45 -0.80
CA ALA A 62 -8.95 4.51 -1.34
C ALA A 62 -7.93 4.44 -0.21
N ASP A 63 -8.12 5.24 0.84
CA ASP A 63 -7.31 5.21 2.06
C ASP A 63 -7.29 3.82 2.69
N ALA A 64 -8.45 3.21 2.90
CA ALA A 64 -8.53 1.86 3.47
C ALA A 64 -7.81 0.79 2.62
N VAL A 65 -7.80 0.95 1.29
CA VAL A 65 -7.09 0.06 0.37
C VAL A 65 -5.57 0.24 0.50
N ARG A 66 -5.06 1.48 0.50
CA ARG A 66 -3.63 1.76 0.74
C ARG A 66 -3.19 1.22 2.08
N ASP A 67 -3.95 1.53 3.13
CA ASP A 67 -3.70 1.06 4.49
C ASP A 67 -3.62 -0.47 4.61
N LEU A 68 -4.43 -1.19 3.82
CA LEU A 68 -4.41 -2.64 3.77
C LEU A 68 -3.23 -3.16 2.95
N GLY A 69 -2.89 -2.50 1.84
CA GLY A 69 -1.71 -2.76 1.03
C GLY A 69 -0.44 -2.67 1.86
N ASP A 70 -0.28 -1.56 2.59
CA ASP A 70 0.86 -1.29 3.46
C ASP A 70 1.00 -2.35 4.55
N LYS A 71 -0.10 -2.66 5.26
CA LYS A 71 -0.08 -3.71 6.30
C LYS A 71 0.34 -5.07 5.73
N LYS A 72 -0.11 -5.42 4.53
CA LYS A 72 0.26 -6.67 3.88
C LYS A 72 1.70 -6.65 3.36
N ALA A 73 2.16 -5.54 2.80
CA ALA A 73 3.53 -5.38 2.33
C ALA A 73 4.51 -5.42 3.51
N ASP A 74 4.17 -4.76 4.62
CA ASP A 74 4.93 -4.82 5.87
C ASP A 74 4.93 -6.24 6.47
N ASP A 75 3.78 -6.91 6.51
CA ASP A 75 3.69 -8.32 6.90
C ASP A 75 4.60 -9.19 6.01
N MET A 76 4.57 -8.99 4.70
CA MET A 76 5.45 -9.72 3.79
C MET A 76 6.94 -9.44 4.06
N ARG A 77 7.31 -8.21 4.40
CA ARG A 77 8.70 -7.82 4.72
C ARG A 77 9.14 -8.38 6.09
N THR A 78 8.24 -8.43 7.06
CA THR A 78 8.56 -8.71 8.48
C THR A 78 8.24 -10.14 8.93
N HIS A 79 7.17 -10.75 8.44
CA HIS A 79 6.84 -12.15 8.71
C HIS A 79 7.74 -13.07 7.89
N ASP A 80 8.80 -13.51 8.57
CA ASP A 80 9.66 -14.56 8.08
C ASP A 80 8.87 -15.88 8.08
N ALA A 81 8.43 -16.35 6.90
CA ALA A 81 7.93 -17.72 6.70
C ALA A 81 8.94 -18.79 7.21
N ASP A 82 10.19 -18.39 7.44
CA ASP A 82 11.28 -19.16 8.02
C ASP A 82 11.22 -19.27 9.56
N THR A 83 10.25 -18.63 10.24
CA THR A 83 9.98 -18.88 11.67
C THR A 83 9.49 -20.30 11.96
N ASN A 84 8.93 -20.99 10.95
CA ASN A 84 8.61 -22.42 11.06
C ASN A 84 9.81 -23.34 10.75
N LEU A 85 10.83 -22.86 10.03
CA LEU A 85 12.04 -23.65 9.72
C LEU A 85 13.14 -23.48 10.78
N LYS A 86 13.16 -22.36 11.51
CA LYS A 86 14.03 -22.16 12.68
C LYS A 86 13.63 -22.99 13.90
N ASN A 87 12.43 -23.59 13.90
CA ASN A 87 11.94 -24.49 14.95
C ASN A 87 12.05 -25.99 14.61
N GLY A 88 12.95 -26.38 13.70
CA GLY A 88 13.49 -27.73 13.60
C GLY A 88 12.48 -28.89 13.72
N ILE A 89 11.71 -29.14 12.66
CA ILE A 89 11.12 -30.46 12.39
C ILE A 89 11.84 -31.05 11.18
#